data_AF-A0A2T2TTW0-F1
#
_entry.id   AF-A0A2T2TTW0-F1
#
_cell.length_a   1.000
_cell.length_b   1.000
_cell.length_c   1.000
_cell.angle_alpha   90.00
_cell.angle_beta   90.00
_cell.angle_gamma   90.00
#
_symmetry.space_group_name_H-M   'P 1'
#
loop_
_entity.id
_entity.type
_entity.pdbx_description
1 polymer ?
#
loop_
_entity_poly.entity_id
_entity_poly.type
_entity_poly.pdbx_seq_one_letter_code
_entity_poly.pdbx_strand_id
1 'polypeptide(L)'
;MGQDKPDIEFDDTDAGFSEEEGEEHRRRTEGTKKQFNTLIRPGLEERLNAAAFWTDRSKAEIVDEALRLWIDRAEEERGEEFEVLPPHEVESS
;
A
#
# COMPACT_ATOMS: atom_id res chain seq x y z
N MET A 1 -20.60 15.43 -41.79
CA MET A 1 -19.32 15.77 -41.14
C MET A 1 -19.12 14.75 -40.05
N GLY A 2 -18.40 13.67 -40.38
CA GLY A 2 -18.15 12.53 -39.48
C GLY A 2 -16.89 12.78 -38.67
N GLN A 3 -16.92 12.45 -37.39
CA GLN A 3 -15.80 12.60 -36.47
C GLN A 3 -14.75 11.52 -36.78
N ASP A 4 -13.52 11.96 -37.06
CA ASP A 4 -12.31 11.14 -37.10
C ASP A 4 -12.19 10.31 -35.81
N LYS A 5 -12.16 8.98 -35.94
CA LYS A 5 -11.72 8.08 -34.88
C LYS A 5 -10.21 7.88 -35.06
N PRO A 6 -9.40 7.91 -33.99
CA PRO A 6 -8.00 7.54 -34.10
C PRO A 6 -7.88 6.03 -34.36
N ASP A 7 -7.13 5.66 -35.40
CA ASP A 7 -6.68 4.29 -35.67
C ASP A 7 -5.59 3.93 -34.65
N ILE A 8 -5.82 2.90 -33.86
CA ILE A 8 -4.80 2.33 -32.96
C ILE A 8 -4.20 1.14 -33.69
N GLU A 9 -3.01 1.32 -34.24
CA GLU A 9 -2.18 0.23 -34.75
C GLU A 9 -1.60 -0.51 -33.54
N PHE A 10 -2.12 -1.71 -33.25
CA PHE A 10 -1.48 -2.63 -32.31
C PHE A 10 -0.33 -3.31 -33.05
N ASP A 11 0.90 -2.94 -32.69
CA ASP A 11 2.10 -3.65 -33.10
C ASP A 11 2.19 -4.96 -32.30
N ASP A 12 2.00 -6.09 -32.98
CA ASP A 12 2.09 -7.46 -32.43
C ASP A 12 3.55 -7.92 -32.18
N THR A 13 4.44 -6.98 -31.88
CA THR A 13 5.89 -7.24 -31.79
C THR A 13 6.53 -6.64 -30.54
N ASP A 14 6.11 -7.09 -29.35
CA ASP A 14 7.09 -7.39 -28.29
C ASP A 14 6.50 -8.32 -27.22
N ALA A 15 6.47 -9.61 -27.54
CA ALA A 15 6.28 -10.68 -26.57
C ALA A 15 7.55 -10.82 -25.71
N GLY A 16 7.80 -9.84 -24.84
CA GLY A 16 8.89 -9.84 -23.87
C GLY A 16 8.51 -10.60 -22.60
N PHE A 17 8.29 -11.91 -22.68
CA PHE A 17 8.40 -12.77 -21.50
C PHE A 17 9.87 -12.80 -21.08
N SER A 18 10.25 -11.91 -20.17
CA SER A 18 11.50 -12.01 -19.43
C SER A 18 11.18 -12.69 -18.10
N GLU A 19 11.53 -13.98 -18.00
CA GLU A 19 11.66 -14.68 -16.74
C GLU A 19 12.73 -13.98 -15.89
N GLU A 20 12.31 -13.11 -14.98
CA GLU A 20 13.16 -12.57 -13.91
C GLU A 20 12.40 -12.63 -12.57
N GLU A 21 11.99 -13.85 -12.21
CA GLU A 21 11.20 -14.23 -11.02
C GLU A 21 11.94 -14.11 -9.67
N GLY A 22 13.00 -13.30 -9.57
CA GLY A 22 13.86 -13.25 -8.38
C GLY A 22 13.93 -11.92 -7.64
N GLU A 23 13.83 -10.79 -8.34
CA GLU A 23 14.26 -9.49 -7.78
C GLU A 23 13.16 -8.44 -7.64
N GLU A 24 12.00 -8.59 -8.28
CA GLU A 24 10.93 -7.58 -8.21
C GLU A 24 10.23 -7.50 -6.85
N HIS A 25 10.22 -8.59 -6.06
CA HIS A 25 9.49 -8.60 -4.80
C HIS A 25 10.06 -7.65 -3.73
N ARG A 26 11.37 -7.35 -3.76
CA ARG A 26 11.99 -6.45 -2.78
C ARG A 26 11.82 -4.97 -3.11
N ARG A 27 11.58 -4.60 -4.37
CA ARG A 27 11.51 -3.18 -4.79
C ARG A 27 10.09 -2.59 -4.78
N ARG A 28 9.05 -3.41 -4.68
CA ARG A 28 7.64 -2.95 -4.71
C ARG A 28 7.12 -2.36 -3.40
N THR A 29 7.84 -2.47 -2.29
CA THR A 29 7.30 -2.19 -0.94
C THR A 29 7.58 -0.78 -0.40
N GLU A 30 8.58 -0.05 -0.89
CA GLU A 30 8.91 1.29 -0.34
C GLU A 30 8.22 2.48 -1.03
N GLY A 31 7.75 2.34 -2.28
CA GLY A 31 7.28 3.49 -3.08
C GLY A 31 5.77 3.70 -3.15
N THR A 32 4.98 2.63 -3.14
CA THR A 32 3.55 2.71 -3.49
C THR A 32 2.68 2.68 -2.24
N LYS A 33 2.15 3.84 -1.83
CA LYS A 33 1.15 3.94 -0.76
C LYS A 33 -0.09 3.13 -1.15
N LYS A 34 -0.52 2.22 -0.28
CA LYS A 34 -1.79 1.48 -0.41
C LYS A 34 -2.89 2.20 0.37
N GLN A 35 -4.12 2.19 -0.16
CA GLN A 35 -5.27 2.73 0.55
C GLN A 35 -5.63 1.81 1.73
N PHE A 36 -5.65 2.37 2.93
CA PHE A 36 -6.05 1.68 4.15
C PHE A 36 -7.40 2.23 4.62
N ASN A 37 -8.47 1.52 4.26
CA ASN A 37 -9.84 1.88 4.68
C ASN A 37 -10.17 1.15 5.98
N THR A 38 -10.43 1.90 7.04
CA THR A 38 -10.84 1.36 8.34
C THR A 38 -11.89 2.23 9.01
N LEU A 39 -12.64 1.67 9.95
CA LEU A 39 -13.60 2.40 10.78
C LEU A 39 -12.95 2.74 12.13
N ILE A 40 -13.03 4.01 12.53
CA ILE A 40 -12.57 4.47 13.84
C ILE A 40 -13.73 5.04 14.65
N ARG A 41 -13.58 5.05 15.98
CA ARG A 41 -14.58 5.63 16.89
C ARG A 41 -14.62 7.16 16.73
N PRO A 42 -15.80 7.81 16.81
CA PRO A 42 -15.90 9.27 16.64
C PRO A 42 -14.99 10.07 17.57
N GLY A 43 -14.92 9.69 18.86
CA GLY A 43 -14.05 10.38 19.81
C GLY A 43 -12.55 10.25 19.51
N LEU A 44 -12.12 9.20 18.79
CA LEU A 44 -10.74 9.08 18.34
C LEU A 44 -10.49 9.97 17.11
N GLU A 45 -11.47 10.06 16.20
CA GLU A 45 -11.40 10.97 15.05
C GLU A 45 -11.27 12.43 15.50
N GLU A 46 -12.07 12.86 16.47
CA GLU A 46 -12.00 14.21 17.03
C GLU A 46 -10.62 14.52 17.63
N ARG A 47 -10.04 13.57 18.36
CA ARG A 47 -8.68 13.70 18.91
C ARG A 47 -7.62 13.73 17.82
N LEU A 48 -7.77 12.94 16.76
CA LEU A 48 -6.88 12.94 15.61
C LEU A 48 -6.95 14.27 14.84
N ASN A 49 -8.15 14.85 14.71
CA ASN A 49 -8.34 16.19 14.13
C ASN A 49 -7.61 17.26 14.95
N ALA A 50 -7.76 17.23 16.27
CA ALA A 50 -7.05 18.15 17.15
C ALA A 50 -5.52 17.96 17.06
N ALA A 51 -5.04 16.72 17.08
CA ALA A 51 -3.61 16.42 16.94
C ALA A 51 -3.05 16.96 15.62
N ALA A 52 -3.73 16.71 14.51
CA ALA A 52 -3.34 17.23 13.20
C ALA A 52 -3.28 18.76 13.18
N PHE A 53 -4.28 19.42 13.77
CA PHE A 53 -4.32 20.88 13.87
C PHE A 53 -3.16 21.47 14.68
N TRP A 54 -2.83 20.89 15.84
CA TRP A 54 -1.80 21.42 16.73
C TRP A 54 -0.37 21.06 16.35
N THR A 55 -0.17 20.01 15.55
CA THR A 55 1.17 19.50 15.19
C THR A 55 1.60 19.83 13.77
N ASP A 56 0.72 20.44 12.96
CA ASP A 56 0.93 20.68 11.52
C ASP A 56 1.28 19.40 10.74
N ARG A 57 0.73 18.27 11.20
CA ARG A 57 0.89 16.95 10.59
C ARG A 57 -0.43 16.46 10.03
N SER A 58 -0.37 15.70 8.94
CA SER A 58 -1.55 15.05 8.40
C SER A 58 -2.01 13.91 9.32
N LYS A 59 -3.32 13.65 9.34
CA LYS A 59 -3.88 12.49 10.05
C LYS A 59 -3.24 11.18 9.60
N ALA A 60 -2.92 11.07 8.31
CA ALA A 60 -2.28 9.90 7.73
C ALA A 60 -0.88 9.67 8.30
N GLU A 61 -0.06 10.72 8.44
CA GLU A 61 1.28 10.62 9.04
C GLU A 61 1.21 10.26 10.53
N ILE A 62 0.25 10.81 11.26
CA ILE A 62 0.05 10.49 12.68
C ILE A 62 -0.33 9.02 12.83
N VAL A 63 -1.26 8.51 12.00
CA VAL A 63 -1.70 7.11 12.04
C VAL A 63 -0.58 6.17 11.61
N ASP A 64 0.15 6.48 10.53
CA ASP A 64 1.28 5.69 10.05
C ASP A 64 2.37 5.54 11.13
N GLU A 65 2.79 6.65 11.77
CA GLU A 65 3.76 6.58 12.85
C GLU A 65 3.23 5.81 14.06
N ALA A 66 1.99 6.06 14.48
CA ALA A 66 1.39 5.36 15.62
C ALA A 66 1.30 3.84 15.37
N LEU A 67 1.01 3.42 14.14
CA LEU A 67 0.98 2.00 13.76
C LEU A 67 2.37 1.39 13.78
N ARG A 68 3.40 2.07 13.26
CA ARG A 68 4.79 1.59 13.31
C ARG A 68 5.27 1.41 14.75
N LEU A 69 5.10 2.44 15.58
CA LEU A 69 5.46 2.37 17.00
C LEU A 69 4.73 1.25 17.74
N TRP A 70 3.48 0.98 17.38
CA TRP A 70 2.73 -0.12 17.96
C TRP A 70 3.23 -1.48 17.51
N ILE A 71 3.54 -1.64 16.21
CA ILE A 71 4.10 -2.89 15.64
C ILE A 71 5.45 -3.19 16.30
N ASP A 72 6.38 -2.23 16.31
CA ASP A 72 7.71 -2.40 16.89
C ASP A 72 7.62 -2.85 18.36
N ARG A 73 6.75 -2.20 19.12
CA ARG A 73 6.51 -2.55 20.52
C ARG A 73 5.90 -3.94 20.67
N ALA A 74 4.95 -4.30 19.82
CA ALA A 74 4.30 -5.61 19.91
C ALA A 74 5.27 -6.75 19.56
N GLU A 75 6.17 -6.55 18.59
CA GLU A 75 7.24 -7.49 18.24
C GLU A 75 8.27 -7.61 19.37
N GLU A 76 8.65 -6.48 19.99
CA GLU A 76 9.51 -6.47 21.18
C GLU A 76 8.89 -7.25 22.35
N GLU A 77 7.61 -7.01 22.66
CA GLU A 77 6.88 -7.70 23.74
C GLU A 77 6.72 -9.21 23.45
N ARG A 78 6.60 -9.60 22.19
CA ARG A 78 6.48 -11.00 21.74
C ARG A 78 7.84 -11.71 21.66
N GLY A 79 8.93 -10.98 21.46
CA GLY A 79 10.28 -11.51 21.25
C GLY A 79 10.52 -12.08 19.85
N GLU A 80 9.62 -11.82 18.90
CA GLU A 80 9.71 -12.24 17.51
C GLU A 80 8.94 -11.27 16.59
N GLU A 81 9.43 -11.09 15.35
CA GLU A 81 8.81 -10.26 14.30
C GLU A 81 7.53 -10.91 13.77
N PHE A 82 6.58 -10.11 13.27
CA PHE A 82 5.37 -10.62 12.63
C PHE A 82 5.71 -11.26 11.28
N GLU A 83 5.28 -12.50 11.08
CA GLU A 83 5.43 -13.17 9.81
C GLU A 83 4.47 -12.57 8.77
N VAL A 84 5.03 -11.95 7.72
CA VAL A 84 4.25 -11.49 6.57
C VAL A 84 4.09 -12.65 5.60
N LEU A 85 2.90 -13.25 5.58
CA LEU A 85 2.59 -14.34 4.67
C LEU A 85 2.60 -13.85 3.21
N PRO A 86 3.18 -14.64 2.27
CA PRO A 86 3.08 -14.33 0.85
C PRO A 86 1.59 -14.34 0.43
N PRO A 87 1.21 -13.53 -0.57
CA PRO A 87 -0.15 -13.55 -1.09
C PRO A 87 -0.50 -14.99 -1.54
N HIS A 88 -1.67 -15.48 -1.13
CA HIS A 88 -2.16 -16.76 -1.63
C HIS A 88 -2.43 -16.66 -3.13
N GLU A 89 -1.66 -17.38 -3.94
CA GLU A 89 -1.96 -17.57 -5.36
C GLU A 89 -3.14 -18.54 -5.45
N VAL A 90 -4.29 -18.04 -5.92
CA VAL A 90 -5.43 -18.88 -6.25
C VAL A 90 -5.21 -19.32 -7.70
N GLU A 91 -4.72 -20.55 -7.91
CA GLU A 91 -4.64 -21.13 -9.25
C GLU A 91 -6.04 -21.08 -9.88
N SER A 92 -6.18 -20.27 -10.94
CA SER A 92 -7.42 -20.20 -11.70
C SER A 92 -7.57 -21.50 -12.49
N SER A 93 -8.38 -22.42 -11.96
CA SER A 93 -8.81 -23.66 -12.63
C SER A 93 -9.72 -23.39 -13.82
#